data_AF-A0A0C3PTY3-F1
#
_entry.id   AF-A0A0C3PTY3-F1
#
_cell.length_a   1.000
_cell.length_b   1.000
_cell.length_c   1.000
_cell.angle_alpha   90.00
_cell.angle_beta   90.00
_cell.angle_gamma   90.00
#
_symmetry.space_group_name_H-M   'P 1'
#
loop_
_entity.id
_entity.type
_entity.pdbx_description
1 polymer ?
#
loop_
_entity_poly.entity_id
_entity_poly.type
_entity_poly.pdbx_seq_one_letter_code
_entity_poly.pdbx_strand_id
1 'polypeptide(L)'
;LVRSQQLHTCTWATCLRATCDGLVCKRRAPWPLSDEDYIDERGNWGPRHMHGYINAYCPALLMMMRCNNNLKINTNSADTKDIAFYITAYATKKQKKSHNLSALMASALPYHINNPKYDDVRECNRLLIYCCINVINRKAELPGPQVVSYLMGYGDMFTSHHYAVLYTGPLFSTLKGLFPEFSVGSTERYSYHLNSEDDEHADGDNNNDVMTLLCSSRGQLYTCMQMQDYLQHGAELEEQSLLAFVCDTWEERYMPKDEEQSQRTSHTRGQPAHMCSPYQEQHPKAQTHRQVLRAKGHNTLPQVVGPWLPCHDDSSTYDFYCACMLALLKPWRLAADLKGKDDRWRAAFERFNDSSTPWVARVLASSQYYYD
;
A
#
# COMPACT_ATOMS: atom_id res chain seq x y z
N LEU A 1 -39.86 -11.58 5.59
CA LEU A 1 -38.80 -10.57 5.37
C LEU A 1 -38.15 -10.70 4.00
N VAL A 2 -37.50 -11.81 3.64
CA VAL A 2 -36.88 -11.95 2.31
C VAL A 2 -37.88 -11.71 1.17
N ARG A 3 -38.95 -12.50 1.09
CA ARG A 3 -39.98 -12.36 0.04
C ARG A 3 -40.68 -11.00 -0.01
N SER A 4 -40.66 -10.25 1.09
CA SER A 4 -41.35 -8.96 1.22
C SER A 4 -40.44 -7.74 1.04
N GLN A 5 -39.13 -7.87 1.27
CA GLN A 5 -38.16 -6.74 1.30
C GLN A 5 -37.00 -6.92 0.32
N GLN A 6 -36.71 -8.14 -0.12
CA GLN A 6 -35.59 -8.47 -1.01
C GLN A 6 -36.00 -8.70 -2.47
N LEU A 7 -37.30 -8.80 -2.74
CA LEU A 7 -37.80 -9.01 -4.10
C LEU A 7 -37.61 -7.73 -4.92
N HIS A 8 -36.82 -7.83 -5.97
CA HIS A 8 -36.59 -6.79 -6.95
C HIS A 8 -37.78 -6.69 -7.90
N THR A 9 -38.44 -5.55 -7.90
CA THR A 9 -39.54 -5.25 -8.82
C THR A 9 -39.14 -4.11 -9.74
N CYS A 10 -39.06 -4.38 -11.05
CA CYS A 10 -38.73 -3.38 -12.05
C CYS A 10 -39.91 -2.44 -12.29
N THR A 11 -39.65 -1.13 -12.31
CA THR A 11 -40.62 -0.14 -12.82
C THR A 11 -39.97 0.73 -13.89
N TRP A 12 -40.80 1.31 -14.75
CA TRP A 12 -40.38 2.24 -15.79
C TRP A 12 -39.69 3.50 -15.25
N ALA A 13 -40.13 3.98 -14.09
CA ALA A 13 -39.59 5.21 -13.51
C ALA A 13 -38.18 5.02 -12.89
N THR A 14 -37.81 3.80 -12.47
CA THR A 14 -36.61 3.61 -11.64
C THR A 14 -35.66 2.47 -12.02
N CYS A 15 -36.10 1.35 -12.64
CA CYS A 15 -35.18 0.29 -13.11
C CYS A 15 -35.06 0.16 -14.62
N LEU A 16 -36.17 0.16 -15.35
CA LEU A 16 -36.15 -0.23 -16.76
C LEU A 16 -35.43 0.81 -17.60
N ARG A 17 -34.48 0.35 -18.42
CA ARG A 17 -33.74 1.13 -19.40
C ARG A 17 -34.10 0.63 -20.79
N ALA A 18 -34.44 1.54 -21.68
CA ALA A 18 -34.63 1.21 -23.09
C ALA A 18 -33.26 1.00 -23.75
N THR A 19 -33.13 -0.14 -24.44
CA THR A 19 -32.00 -0.51 -25.29
C THR A 19 -32.52 -0.88 -26.67
N CYS A 20 -31.65 -1.02 -27.68
CA CYS A 20 -32.05 -1.40 -29.04
C CYS A 20 -32.84 -2.71 -29.06
N ASP A 21 -32.53 -3.64 -28.16
CA ASP A 21 -33.14 -4.98 -28.07
C ASP A 21 -34.33 -5.04 -27.10
N GLY A 22 -34.78 -3.89 -26.56
CA GLY A 22 -35.93 -3.79 -25.67
C GLY A 22 -35.60 -3.21 -24.29
N LEU A 23 -36.45 -3.52 -23.30
CA LEU A 23 -36.33 -2.99 -21.94
C LEU A 23 -35.51 -3.94 -21.08
N VAL A 24 -34.39 -3.43 -20.56
CA VAL A 24 -33.51 -4.17 -19.65
C VAL A 24 -33.49 -3.49 -18.29
N CYS A 25 -33.47 -4.26 -17.20
CA CYS A 25 -33.34 -3.66 -15.88
C CYS A 25 -31.91 -3.17 -15.66
N LYS A 26 -31.77 -1.91 -15.23
CA LYS A 26 -30.51 -1.28 -14.82
C LYS A 26 -29.68 -2.12 -13.83
N ARG A 27 -30.35 -2.94 -12.99
CA ARG A 27 -29.72 -3.81 -11.99
C ARG A 27 -29.34 -5.19 -12.53
N ARG A 28 -29.58 -5.45 -13.82
CA ARG A 28 -29.31 -6.72 -14.51
C ARG A 28 -30.13 -7.91 -13.99
N ALA A 29 -31.31 -7.67 -13.41
CA ALA A 29 -32.28 -8.73 -13.11
C ALA A 29 -33.02 -9.16 -14.40
N PRO A 30 -33.35 -10.45 -14.58
CA PRO A 30 -33.11 -11.54 -13.63
C PRO A 30 -31.64 -11.97 -13.57
N TRP A 31 -31.14 -12.19 -12.35
CA TRP A 31 -29.80 -12.72 -12.11
C TRP A 31 -29.73 -14.23 -12.39
N PRO A 32 -28.54 -14.77 -12.72
CA PRO A 32 -28.34 -16.21 -12.90
C PRO A 32 -28.76 -17.00 -11.66
N LEU A 33 -29.41 -18.14 -11.90
CA LEU A 33 -29.80 -19.07 -10.85
C LEU A 33 -28.64 -20.02 -10.54
N SER A 34 -28.51 -20.40 -9.27
CA SER A 34 -27.55 -21.40 -8.81
C SER A 34 -28.15 -22.17 -7.64
N ASP A 35 -28.02 -23.50 -7.64
CA ASP A 35 -28.52 -24.33 -6.55
C ASP A 35 -27.61 -24.30 -5.31
N GLU A 36 -26.33 -23.95 -5.50
CA GLU A 36 -25.31 -23.92 -4.45
C GLU A 36 -24.47 -22.63 -4.52
N ASP A 37 -23.85 -22.27 -3.39
CA ASP A 37 -22.82 -21.25 -3.34
C ASP A 37 -21.53 -21.83 -3.93
N TYR A 38 -20.87 -21.11 -4.84
CA TYR A 38 -19.62 -21.57 -5.45
C TYR A 38 -18.58 -20.46 -5.55
N ILE A 39 -17.32 -20.86 -5.54
CA ILE A 39 -16.15 -20.07 -5.94
C ILE A 39 -15.31 -20.99 -6.82
N ASP A 40 -15.03 -20.57 -8.05
CA ASP A 40 -14.19 -21.33 -8.97
C ASP A 40 -12.70 -21.01 -8.78
N GLU A 41 -11.83 -21.77 -9.44
CA GLU A 41 -10.37 -21.60 -9.38
C GLU A 41 -9.90 -20.23 -9.91
N ARG A 42 -10.71 -19.57 -10.74
CA ARG A 42 -10.44 -18.23 -11.29
C ARG A 42 -10.96 -17.11 -10.38
N GLY A 43 -11.52 -17.45 -9.22
CA GLY A 43 -12.11 -16.49 -8.31
C GLY A 43 -13.46 -15.93 -8.79
N ASN A 44 -14.12 -16.51 -9.81
CA ASN A 44 -15.53 -16.21 -10.03
C ASN A 44 -16.35 -16.87 -8.94
N TRP A 45 -17.38 -16.19 -8.48
CA TRP A 45 -18.26 -16.72 -7.44
C TRP A 45 -19.71 -16.46 -7.79
N GLY A 46 -20.58 -17.27 -7.21
CA GLY A 46 -22.03 -17.07 -7.27
C GLY A 46 -22.67 -17.58 -5.98
N PRO A 47 -23.59 -16.81 -5.39
CA PRO A 47 -24.36 -17.30 -4.26
C PRO A 47 -25.40 -18.31 -4.74
N ARG A 48 -25.85 -19.16 -3.83
CA ARG A 48 -27.06 -19.94 -4.02
C ARG A 48 -28.21 -19.00 -4.30
N HIS A 49 -28.79 -19.13 -5.49
CA HIS A 49 -29.77 -18.23 -6.04
C HIS A 49 -30.92 -19.02 -6.67
N MET A 50 -31.96 -19.29 -5.87
CA MET A 50 -33.15 -20.05 -6.32
C MET A 50 -34.17 -19.20 -7.10
N HIS A 51 -34.05 -17.87 -7.06
CA HIS A 51 -35.02 -16.96 -7.69
C HIS A 51 -34.37 -15.66 -8.15
N GLY A 52 -34.21 -15.48 -9.46
CA GLY A 52 -33.38 -14.43 -10.10
C GLY A 52 -33.83 -12.98 -9.89
N TYR A 53 -34.88 -12.74 -9.10
CA TYR A 53 -35.30 -11.39 -8.69
C TYR A 53 -35.05 -11.13 -7.19
N ILE A 54 -34.37 -12.02 -6.48
CA ILE A 54 -33.97 -11.78 -5.08
C ILE A 54 -32.47 -11.42 -5.07
N ASN A 55 -32.08 -10.40 -4.32
CA ASN A 55 -30.66 -10.06 -4.19
C ASN A 55 -29.89 -11.19 -3.49
N ALA A 56 -28.57 -11.24 -3.67
CA ALA A 56 -27.71 -12.04 -2.80
C ALA A 56 -27.79 -11.49 -1.38
N TYR A 57 -28.40 -12.21 -0.43
CA TYR A 57 -28.66 -11.71 0.92
C TYR A 57 -28.10 -12.64 2.00
N CYS A 58 -27.71 -12.08 3.14
CA CYS A 58 -27.41 -12.87 4.34
C CYS A 58 -28.62 -12.87 5.29
N PRO A 59 -29.17 -14.04 5.64
CA PRO A 59 -30.26 -14.14 6.59
C PRO A 59 -29.96 -13.47 7.94
N ALA A 60 -28.74 -13.63 8.47
CA ALA A 60 -28.36 -13.05 9.76
C ALA A 60 -28.37 -11.50 9.71
N LEU A 61 -27.77 -10.91 8.68
CA LEU A 61 -27.77 -9.45 8.49
C LEU A 61 -29.19 -8.92 8.25
N LEU A 62 -30.01 -9.62 7.47
CA LEU A 62 -31.39 -9.25 7.24
C LEU A 62 -32.22 -9.23 8.54
N MET A 63 -31.99 -10.21 9.42
CA MET A 63 -32.70 -10.31 10.70
C MET A 63 -32.24 -9.25 11.70
N MET A 64 -30.93 -9.01 11.80
CA MET A 64 -30.36 -8.06 12.76
C MET A 64 -30.60 -6.60 12.35
N MET A 65 -30.33 -6.28 11.08
CA MET A 65 -30.43 -4.90 10.59
C MET A 65 -31.85 -4.55 10.10
N ARG A 66 -32.71 -5.56 9.88
CA ARG A 66 -34.09 -5.41 9.38
C ARG A 66 -34.20 -4.55 8.10
N CYS A 67 -33.15 -4.57 7.28
CA CYS A 67 -33.09 -3.81 6.03
C CYS A 67 -32.66 -4.71 4.86
N ASN A 68 -32.99 -4.28 3.64
CA ASN A 68 -32.52 -4.93 2.41
C ASN A 68 -30.98 -4.85 2.37
N ASN A 69 -30.36 -5.99 2.14
CA ASN A 69 -28.93 -6.14 1.89
C ASN A 69 -28.69 -6.86 0.57
N ASN A 70 -27.66 -6.40 -0.14
CA ASN A 70 -27.12 -7.04 -1.34
C ASN A 70 -25.63 -7.28 -1.12
N LEU A 71 -25.25 -8.55 -0.98
CA LEU A 71 -23.89 -8.97 -0.71
C LEU A 71 -23.17 -9.23 -2.02
N LYS A 72 -22.00 -8.62 -2.17
CA LYS A 72 -21.04 -8.96 -3.22
C LYS A 72 -19.74 -9.36 -2.54
N ILE A 73 -19.26 -10.56 -2.83
CA ILE A 73 -17.90 -10.98 -2.47
C ILE A 73 -16.96 -10.45 -3.56
N ASN A 74 -15.79 -9.98 -3.14
CA ASN A 74 -14.75 -9.50 -4.04
C ASN A 74 -13.61 -10.51 -4.01
N THR A 75 -13.50 -11.30 -5.07
CA THR A 75 -12.63 -12.50 -5.19
C THR A 75 -11.75 -12.47 -6.43
N ASN A 76 -11.81 -11.42 -7.25
CA ASN A 76 -10.85 -11.13 -8.32
C ASN A 76 -10.21 -9.75 -8.07
N SER A 77 -9.00 -9.53 -8.61
CA SER A 77 -8.29 -8.26 -8.35
C SER A 77 -8.94 -7.08 -9.07
N ALA A 78 -9.44 -7.30 -10.29
CA ALA A 78 -10.05 -6.28 -11.13
C ALA A 78 -11.34 -5.70 -10.51
N ASP A 79 -12.35 -6.52 -10.14
CA ASP A 79 -13.56 -5.98 -9.52
C ASP A 79 -13.23 -5.39 -8.15
N THR A 80 -12.27 -5.97 -7.41
CA THR A 80 -11.85 -5.44 -6.12
C THR A 80 -11.27 -4.03 -6.27
N LYS A 81 -10.42 -3.81 -7.27
CA LYS A 81 -9.82 -2.50 -7.56
C LYS A 81 -10.89 -1.49 -7.94
N ASP A 82 -11.80 -1.84 -8.84
CA ASP A 82 -12.88 -0.96 -9.27
C ASP A 82 -13.83 -0.60 -8.12
N ILE A 83 -14.20 -1.58 -7.31
CA ILE A 83 -15.08 -1.37 -6.15
C ILE A 83 -14.35 -0.57 -5.07
N ALA A 84 -13.08 -0.86 -4.80
CA ALA A 84 -12.28 -0.11 -3.84
C ALA A 84 -12.15 1.36 -4.27
N PHE A 85 -11.86 1.62 -5.55
CA PHE A 85 -11.83 2.96 -6.11
C PHE A 85 -13.18 3.66 -5.95
N TYR A 86 -14.27 3.00 -6.33
CA TYR A 86 -15.61 3.56 -6.22
C TYR A 86 -16.00 3.88 -4.77
N ILE A 87 -15.79 2.93 -3.85
CA ILE A 87 -16.09 3.11 -2.41
C ILE A 87 -15.23 4.23 -1.86
N THR A 88 -13.94 4.24 -2.16
CA THR A 88 -13.01 5.27 -1.68
C THR A 88 -13.44 6.63 -2.21
N ALA A 89 -13.63 6.79 -3.52
CA ALA A 89 -14.10 8.06 -4.11
C ALA A 89 -15.43 8.53 -3.53
N TYR A 90 -16.33 7.61 -3.17
CA TYR A 90 -17.59 7.94 -2.52
C TYR A 90 -17.40 8.35 -1.04
N ALA A 91 -16.58 7.62 -0.29
CA ALA A 91 -16.33 7.84 1.13
C ALA A 91 -15.47 9.08 1.37
N THR A 92 -14.44 9.30 0.55
CA THR A 92 -13.49 10.41 0.60
C THR A 92 -13.94 11.62 -0.21
N LYS A 93 -15.21 11.66 -0.66
CA LYS A 93 -15.81 12.75 -1.43
C LYS A 93 -15.20 14.09 -1.03
N LYS A 94 -14.46 14.69 -1.97
CA LYS A 94 -13.68 15.91 -1.72
C LYS A 94 -14.56 16.93 -1.02
N GLN A 95 -14.02 17.56 0.03
CA GLN A 95 -14.69 18.68 0.67
C GLN A 95 -15.04 19.71 -0.41
N LYS A 96 -16.29 20.18 -0.42
CA LYS A 96 -16.75 21.15 -1.43
C LYS A 96 -15.81 22.36 -1.41
N LYS A 97 -15.51 22.91 -2.59
CA LYS A 97 -14.67 24.11 -2.73
C LYS A 97 -15.25 25.22 -1.84
N SER A 98 -14.45 25.71 -0.89
CA SER A 98 -14.84 26.84 -0.07
C SER A 98 -14.62 28.13 -0.87
N HIS A 99 -15.71 28.72 -1.34
CA HIS A 99 -15.66 30.01 -2.05
C HIS A 99 -15.18 31.17 -1.16
N ASN A 100 -15.09 30.96 0.16
CA ASN A 100 -14.74 31.98 1.14
C ASN A 100 -13.28 31.89 1.62
N LEU A 101 -12.44 31.04 1.02
CA LEU A 101 -11.07 30.80 1.48
C LEU A 101 -10.22 32.07 1.49
N SER A 102 -10.33 32.90 0.46
CA SER A 102 -9.63 34.19 0.37
C SER A 102 -10.05 35.16 1.48
N ALA A 103 -11.34 35.21 1.82
CA ALA A 103 -11.86 36.03 2.92
C ALA A 103 -11.33 35.55 4.29
N LEU A 104 -11.22 34.22 4.48
CA LEU A 104 -10.61 33.65 5.68
C LEU A 104 -9.13 34.01 5.79
N MET A 105 -8.36 33.89 4.69
CA MET A 105 -6.95 34.31 4.67
C MET A 105 -6.79 35.81 4.95
N ALA A 106 -7.65 36.65 4.37
CA ALA A 106 -7.64 38.10 4.63
C ALA A 106 -7.89 38.42 6.11
N SER A 107 -8.74 37.65 6.80
CA SER A 107 -8.96 37.81 8.25
C SER A 107 -7.73 37.45 9.11
N ALA A 108 -6.74 36.74 8.55
CA ALA A 108 -5.48 36.45 9.22
C ALA A 108 -4.50 37.64 9.19
N LEU A 109 -4.60 38.54 8.20
CA LEU A 109 -3.66 39.65 7.98
C LEU A 109 -3.52 40.59 9.19
N PRO A 110 -4.59 40.99 9.91
CA PRO A 110 -4.47 41.85 11.09
C PRO A 110 -3.64 41.21 12.22
N TYR A 111 -3.66 39.88 12.35
CA TYR A 111 -2.85 39.18 13.36
C TYR A 111 -1.36 39.15 12.99
N HIS A 112 -1.06 39.20 11.69
CA HIS A 112 0.31 39.21 11.19
C HIS A 112 0.92 40.61 11.19
N ILE A 113 0.22 41.62 10.66
CA ILE A 113 0.70 43.01 10.51
C ILE A 113 0.93 43.68 11.87
N ASN A 114 0.08 43.38 12.86
CA ASN A 114 0.18 44.00 14.19
C ASN A 114 1.23 43.35 15.10
N ASN A 115 2.03 42.40 14.60
CA ASN A 115 3.07 41.73 15.38
C ASN A 115 4.45 42.34 15.06
N PRO A 116 5.05 43.13 15.96
CA PRO A 116 6.21 43.98 15.66
C PRO A 116 7.57 43.25 15.65
N LYS A 117 7.61 41.93 15.43
CA LYS A 117 8.81 41.08 15.64
C LYS A 117 9.25 40.32 14.39
N TYR A 118 9.52 41.01 13.29
CA TYR A 118 10.08 40.35 12.10
C TYR A 118 11.29 41.11 11.56
N ASP A 119 12.49 40.67 11.96
CA ASP A 119 13.76 41.20 11.44
C ASP A 119 14.17 40.51 10.11
N ASP A 120 13.63 39.31 9.83
CA ASP A 120 13.89 38.51 8.63
C ASP A 120 12.62 38.38 7.77
N VAL A 121 12.74 38.73 6.48
CA VAL A 121 11.67 38.64 5.47
C VAL A 121 11.23 37.19 5.25
N ARG A 122 12.15 36.22 5.30
CA ARG A 122 11.81 34.81 5.13
C ARG A 122 10.93 34.33 6.29
N GLU A 123 11.33 34.64 7.51
CA GLU A 123 10.57 34.28 8.71
C GLU A 123 9.22 34.99 8.76
N CYS A 124 9.16 36.25 8.34
CA CYS A 124 7.93 37.01 8.17
C CYS A 124 6.95 36.28 7.24
N ASN A 125 7.39 35.90 6.03
CA ASN A 125 6.56 35.20 5.05
C ASN A 125 6.13 33.81 5.54
N ARG A 126 7.02 33.07 6.20
CA ARG A 126 6.70 31.76 6.79
C ARG A 126 5.59 31.86 7.82
N LEU A 127 5.66 32.87 8.69
CA LEU A 127 4.67 33.10 9.74
C LEU A 127 3.33 33.61 9.19
N LEU A 128 3.35 34.41 8.11
CA LEU A 128 2.12 34.78 7.39
C LEU A 128 1.38 33.55 6.88
N ILE A 129 2.09 32.64 6.19
CA ILE A 129 1.51 31.38 5.70
C ILE A 129 0.95 30.55 6.86
N TYR A 130 1.71 30.44 7.95
CA TYR A 130 1.27 29.72 9.16
C TYR A 130 -0.01 30.32 9.78
N CYS A 131 -0.09 31.65 9.87
CA CYS A 131 -1.30 32.35 10.33
C CYS A 131 -2.51 32.09 9.44
N CYS A 132 -2.33 32.16 8.11
CA CYS A 132 -3.39 31.85 7.15
C CYS A 132 -3.89 30.41 7.33
N ILE A 133 -2.98 29.43 7.40
CA ILE A 133 -3.32 28.02 7.63
C ILE A 133 -4.08 27.83 8.95
N ASN A 134 -3.65 28.48 10.03
CA ASN A 134 -4.32 28.36 11.32
C ASN A 134 -5.74 28.92 11.30
N VAL A 135 -5.99 30.03 10.60
CA VAL A 135 -7.36 30.56 10.43
C VAL A 135 -8.22 29.62 9.61
N ILE A 136 -7.68 29.05 8.54
CA ILE A 136 -8.36 28.05 7.71
C ILE A 136 -8.72 26.83 8.56
N ASN A 137 -7.76 26.27 9.28
CA ASN A 137 -7.95 25.11 10.15
C ASN A 137 -8.96 25.39 11.27
N ARG A 138 -8.91 26.57 11.89
CA ARG A 138 -9.86 26.97 12.94
C ARG A 138 -11.30 27.04 12.43
N LYS A 139 -11.49 27.40 11.17
CA LYS A 139 -12.80 27.55 10.53
C LYS A 139 -13.21 26.32 9.72
N ALA A 140 -12.35 25.30 9.66
CA ALA A 140 -12.67 24.04 9.02
C ALA A 140 -13.72 23.29 9.85
N GLU A 141 -14.80 22.90 9.20
CA GLU A 141 -15.83 22.06 9.83
C GLU A 141 -15.34 20.60 9.82
N LEU A 142 -15.36 19.99 11.00
CA LEU A 142 -15.06 18.57 11.18
C LEU A 142 -16.35 17.82 11.54
N PRO A 143 -16.60 16.63 10.98
CA PRO A 143 -17.71 15.78 11.40
C PRO A 143 -17.63 15.48 12.90
N GLY A 144 -18.72 15.73 13.63
CA GLY A 144 -18.81 15.41 15.07
C GLY A 144 -18.38 13.97 15.42
N PRO A 145 -18.78 12.93 14.66
CA PRO A 145 -18.32 11.57 14.90
C PRO A 145 -16.80 11.40 14.81
N GLN A 146 -16.14 12.08 13.86
CA GLN A 146 -14.68 12.04 13.73
C GLN A 146 -14.02 12.63 14.98
N VAL A 147 -14.49 13.81 15.41
CA VAL A 147 -13.96 14.49 16.62
C VAL A 147 -14.09 13.60 17.85
N VAL A 148 -15.26 12.98 18.06
CA VAL A 148 -15.47 12.05 19.17
C VAL A 148 -14.56 10.85 19.08
N SER A 149 -14.37 10.26 17.88
CA SER A 149 -13.49 9.10 17.70
C SER A 149 -12.05 9.38 18.14
N TYR A 150 -11.50 10.54 17.77
CA TYR A 150 -10.16 10.95 18.19
C TYR A 150 -10.09 11.31 19.67
N LEU A 151 -11.09 12.03 20.21
CA LEU A 151 -11.14 12.36 21.64
C LEU A 151 -11.21 11.12 22.53
N MET A 152 -11.88 10.07 22.05
CA MET A 152 -11.98 8.78 22.74
C MET A 152 -10.75 7.86 22.51
N GLY A 153 -9.79 8.28 21.67
CA GLY A 153 -8.60 7.48 21.35
C GLY A 153 -8.87 6.30 20.43
N TYR A 154 -10.04 6.23 19.77
CA TYR A 154 -10.37 5.16 18.83
C TYR A 154 -9.66 5.33 17.47
N GLY A 155 -9.31 6.58 17.12
CA GLY A 155 -8.73 6.90 15.82
C GLY A 155 -9.76 6.78 14.67
N ASP A 156 -9.26 6.63 13.45
CA ASP A 156 -10.05 6.57 12.21
C ASP A 156 -9.70 5.37 11.32
N MET A 157 -8.89 4.44 11.84
CA MET A 157 -8.42 3.27 11.11
C MET A 157 -8.81 1.97 11.81
N PHE A 158 -9.38 1.05 11.06
CA PHE A 158 -9.60 -0.34 11.47
C PHE A 158 -8.73 -1.23 10.60
N THR A 159 -7.61 -1.70 11.13
CA THR A 159 -6.70 -2.60 10.41
C THR A 159 -6.53 -3.91 11.17
N SER A 160 -6.64 -5.03 10.45
CA SER A 160 -6.29 -6.35 10.99
C SER A 160 -4.79 -6.64 10.91
N HIS A 161 -4.08 -5.89 10.05
CA HIS A 161 -2.67 -6.04 9.74
C HIS A 161 -1.97 -4.68 9.78
N HIS A 162 -0.66 -4.72 9.95
CA HIS A 162 0.21 -3.58 9.69
C HIS A 162 0.79 -3.68 8.29
N TYR A 163 1.18 -2.56 7.72
CA TYR A 163 1.72 -2.52 6.37
C TYR A 163 3.12 -1.91 6.39
N ALA A 164 4.09 -2.62 5.82
CA ALA A 164 5.43 -2.14 5.59
C ALA A 164 5.58 -1.80 4.11
N VAL A 165 6.00 -0.57 3.81
CA VAL A 165 6.11 -0.10 2.44
C VAL A 165 7.23 -0.84 1.71
N LEU A 166 6.93 -1.43 0.56
CA LEU A 166 7.89 -2.06 -0.35
C LEU A 166 7.96 -1.20 -1.63
N TYR A 167 9.08 -0.51 -1.81
CA TYR A 167 9.32 0.34 -2.97
C TYR A 167 9.87 -0.50 -4.14
N THR A 168 9.02 -0.80 -5.12
CA THR A 168 9.41 -1.60 -6.28
C THR A 168 10.25 -0.81 -7.29
N GLY A 169 10.05 0.50 -7.39
CA GLY A 169 10.84 1.38 -8.27
C GLY A 169 12.35 1.28 -8.03
N PRO A 170 12.84 1.48 -6.78
CA PRO A 170 14.23 1.28 -6.41
C PRO A 170 14.74 -0.13 -6.70
N LEU A 171 13.96 -1.18 -6.38
CA LEU A 171 14.32 -2.56 -6.68
C LEU A 171 14.54 -2.77 -8.19
N PHE A 172 13.61 -2.32 -9.03
CA PHE A 172 13.71 -2.44 -10.48
C PHE A 172 14.89 -1.66 -11.04
N SER A 173 15.15 -0.47 -10.48
CA SER A 173 16.29 0.36 -10.85
C SER A 173 17.61 -0.30 -10.48
N THR A 174 17.71 -0.91 -9.29
CA THR A 174 18.86 -1.70 -8.87
C THR A 174 19.09 -2.91 -9.78
N LEU A 175 18.04 -3.66 -10.12
CA LEU A 175 18.15 -4.81 -11.03
C LEU A 175 18.60 -4.39 -12.44
N LYS A 176 18.06 -3.30 -12.99
CA LYS A 176 18.48 -2.76 -14.29
C LYS A 176 19.93 -2.24 -14.26
N GLY A 177 20.37 -1.69 -13.13
CA GLY A 177 21.76 -1.27 -12.92
C GLY A 177 22.74 -2.45 -12.82
N LEU A 178 22.34 -3.54 -12.16
CA LEU A 178 23.14 -4.76 -12.04
C LEU A 178 23.16 -5.59 -13.34
N PHE A 179 22.04 -5.58 -14.07
CA PHE A 179 21.83 -6.38 -15.28
C PHE A 179 21.30 -5.48 -16.41
N PRO A 180 22.18 -4.88 -17.22
CA PRO A 180 21.81 -3.97 -18.30
C PRO A 180 20.90 -4.60 -19.36
N GLU A 181 20.87 -5.94 -19.47
CA GLU A 181 19.97 -6.71 -20.34
C GLU A 181 18.48 -6.43 -20.09
N PHE A 182 18.12 -5.90 -18.92
CA PHE A 182 16.76 -5.47 -18.60
C PHE A 182 16.47 -4.01 -18.95
N SER A 183 17.40 -3.25 -19.52
CA SER A 183 17.17 -1.86 -19.94
C SER A 183 16.63 -1.81 -21.38
N VAL A 184 15.49 -2.47 -21.61
CA VAL A 184 14.86 -2.62 -22.94
C VAL A 184 13.42 -2.11 -22.89
N GLY A 185 12.90 -1.65 -24.04
CA GLY A 185 11.55 -1.10 -24.20
C GLY A 185 10.43 -1.92 -23.54
N SER A 186 10.51 -3.25 -23.58
CA SER A 186 9.51 -4.13 -22.94
C SER A 186 9.39 -3.95 -21.42
N THR A 187 10.43 -3.43 -20.77
CA THR A 187 10.47 -3.18 -19.32
C THR A 187 10.34 -1.70 -18.95
N GLU A 188 10.12 -0.80 -19.93
CA GLU A 188 9.98 0.64 -19.68
C GLU A 188 8.81 0.96 -18.76
N ARG A 189 7.71 0.19 -18.82
CA ARG A 189 6.59 0.29 -17.88
C ARG A 189 6.97 0.03 -16.41
N TYR A 190 8.13 -0.59 -16.17
CA TYR A 190 8.72 -0.81 -14.84
C TYR A 190 9.91 0.12 -14.58
N SER A 191 10.12 1.13 -15.42
CA SER A 191 11.15 2.15 -15.20
C SER A 191 10.64 3.21 -14.23
N TYR A 192 11.59 3.76 -13.47
CA TYR A 192 11.34 4.88 -12.58
C TYR A 192 11.47 6.18 -13.41
N HIS A 193 10.35 6.79 -13.81
CA HIS A 193 10.36 8.05 -14.54
C HIS A 193 10.53 9.21 -13.54
N LEU A 194 11.74 9.78 -13.42
CA LEU A 194 11.97 10.99 -12.61
C LEU A 194 11.25 12.24 -13.16
N ASN A 195 10.89 12.22 -14.44
CA ASN A 195 10.26 13.35 -15.13
C ASN A 195 9.06 12.84 -15.94
N SER A 196 7.86 12.84 -15.36
CA SER A 196 6.66 13.00 -16.16
C SER A 196 6.39 14.50 -16.28
N GLU A 197 6.88 15.11 -17.36
CA GLU A 197 6.32 16.38 -17.82
C GLU A 197 4.85 16.11 -18.20
N ASP A 198 3.96 16.74 -17.44
CA ASP A 198 2.55 17.00 -17.70
C ASP A 198 1.89 16.23 -18.85
N ASP A 199 1.29 15.09 -18.54
CA ASP A 199 0.18 14.56 -19.33
C ASP A 199 -1.12 15.11 -18.70
N GLU A 200 -1.61 16.26 -19.23
CA GLU A 200 -2.73 17.05 -18.70
C GLU A 200 -4.10 16.33 -18.70
N HIS A 201 -4.16 15.01 -18.96
CA HIS A 201 -5.41 14.24 -18.98
C HIS A 201 -5.41 12.94 -18.15
N ALA A 202 -4.40 12.71 -17.31
CA ALA A 202 -4.47 11.68 -16.27
C ALA A 202 -4.91 12.30 -14.93
N ASP A 203 -6.15 12.01 -14.51
CA ASP A 203 -6.72 12.42 -13.23
C ASP A 203 -5.76 12.00 -12.09
N GLY A 204 -5.16 13.01 -11.45
CA GLY A 204 -3.92 12.84 -10.70
C GLY A 204 -4.08 12.08 -9.39
N ASP A 205 -3.24 11.05 -9.19
CA ASP A 205 -2.66 10.68 -7.88
C ASP A 205 -1.51 9.65 -7.99
N ASN A 206 -0.74 9.63 -9.08
CA ASN A 206 0.23 8.54 -9.30
C ASN A 206 1.65 8.82 -8.80
N ASN A 207 1.85 9.85 -7.97
CA ASN A 207 3.18 10.23 -7.51
C ASN A 207 3.31 10.18 -5.97
N ASN A 208 3.34 8.97 -5.43
CA ASN A 208 3.68 8.70 -4.02
C ASN A 208 5.20 8.64 -3.81
N ASP A 209 5.94 9.54 -4.46
CA ASP A 209 7.41 9.54 -4.44
C ASP A 209 7.94 10.39 -3.28
N VAL A 210 7.99 9.80 -2.09
CA VAL A 210 8.70 10.37 -0.94
C VAL A 210 10.17 9.92 -0.99
N MET A 211 11.01 10.67 -1.70
CA MET A 211 12.47 10.54 -1.55
C MET A 211 12.90 11.18 -0.23
N THR A 212 13.23 10.35 0.77
CA THR A 212 13.74 10.85 2.04
C THR A 212 15.23 11.18 1.90
N LEU A 213 15.54 12.47 1.82
CA LEU A 213 16.90 12.99 1.91
C LEU A 213 17.30 13.12 3.38
N LEU A 214 18.30 12.36 3.81
CA LEU A 214 18.86 12.45 5.14
C LEU A 214 20.20 13.18 5.10
N CYS A 215 20.48 13.94 6.16
CA CYS A 215 21.76 14.62 6.31
C CYS A 215 22.60 13.85 7.34
N SER A 216 23.78 13.38 6.90
CA SER A 216 24.77 12.74 7.77
C SER A 216 25.24 13.70 8.86
N SER A 217 25.79 13.17 9.96
CA SER A 217 26.48 13.95 11.01
C SER A 217 27.62 14.81 10.48
N ARG A 218 28.10 14.53 9.25
CA ARG A 218 29.11 15.30 8.52
C ARG A 218 28.55 16.35 7.53
N GLY A 219 27.23 16.58 7.52
CA GLY A 219 26.58 17.57 6.65
C GLY A 219 26.35 17.11 5.20
N GLN A 220 26.59 15.84 4.88
CA GLN A 220 26.37 15.27 3.55
C GLN A 220 24.92 14.81 3.41
N LEU A 221 24.23 15.28 2.37
CA LEU A 221 22.93 14.78 1.97
C LEU A 221 23.09 13.42 1.29
N TYR A 222 22.29 12.45 1.70
CA TYR A 222 22.19 11.15 1.03
C TYR A 222 20.73 10.73 0.90
N THR A 223 20.42 10.02 -0.18
CA THR A 223 19.12 9.38 -0.37
C THR A 223 19.12 8.08 0.41
N CYS A 224 18.19 7.94 1.36
CA CYS A 224 17.98 6.64 1.98
C CYS A 224 17.10 5.80 1.07
N MET A 225 17.73 4.86 0.37
CA MET A 225 17.03 3.90 -0.46
C MET A 225 16.82 2.62 0.35
N GLN A 226 15.60 2.11 0.38
CA GLN A 226 15.28 0.81 0.99
C GLN A 226 16.21 -0.32 0.51
N MET A 227 16.66 -0.25 -0.75
CA MET A 227 17.65 -1.18 -1.30
C MET A 227 19.02 -1.06 -0.63
N GLN A 228 19.45 0.14 -0.24
CA GLN A 228 20.71 0.33 0.48
C GLN A 228 20.60 -0.22 1.91
N ASP A 229 19.48 0.05 2.59
CA ASP A 229 19.20 -0.50 3.93
C ASP A 229 19.21 -2.05 3.88
N TYR A 230 18.62 -2.65 2.84
CA TYR A 230 18.68 -4.09 2.62
C TYR A 230 20.10 -4.55 2.27
N LEU A 231 20.80 -4.00 1.30
CA LEU A 231 22.11 -4.54 0.88
C LEU A 231 23.21 -4.39 1.95
N GLN A 232 23.06 -3.44 2.88
CA GLN A 232 24.03 -3.14 3.95
C GLN A 232 23.50 -3.54 5.35
N HIS A 233 22.57 -4.51 5.42
CA HIS A 233 22.08 -5.08 6.68
C HIS A 233 23.18 -5.85 7.44
N GLY A 234 22.99 -6.04 8.76
CA GLY A 234 23.95 -6.71 9.65
C GLY A 234 24.08 -8.21 9.43
N ALA A 235 25.01 -8.87 10.10
CA ALA A 235 25.24 -10.32 9.89
C ALA A 235 24.04 -11.17 10.31
N GLU A 236 23.24 -10.71 11.27
CA GLU A 236 22.12 -11.45 11.84
C GLU A 236 20.93 -11.59 10.88
N LEU A 237 20.87 -10.82 9.81
CA LEU A 237 19.78 -10.83 8.83
C LEU A 237 20.22 -11.36 7.45
N GLU A 238 21.40 -12.00 7.36
CA GLU A 238 22.00 -12.48 6.09
C GLU A 238 21.13 -13.50 5.35
N GLU A 239 20.34 -14.28 6.09
CA GLU A 239 19.42 -15.27 5.52
C GLU A 239 18.05 -14.68 5.14
N GLN A 240 17.83 -13.37 5.29
CA GLN A 240 16.56 -12.73 4.94
C GLN A 240 16.52 -12.31 3.47
N SER A 241 15.42 -12.65 2.81
CA SER A 241 15.06 -12.05 1.52
C SER A 241 14.64 -10.59 1.70
N LEU A 242 14.64 -9.82 0.63
CA LEU A 242 14.21 -8.41 0.67
C LEU A 242 12.78 -8.28 1.23
N LEU A 243 11.86 -9.16 0.82
CA LEU A 243 10.48 -9.11 1.29
C LEU A 243 10.39 -9.41 2.80
N ALA A 244 11.12 -10.42 3.28
CA ALA A 244 11.18 -10.76 4.69
C ALA A 244 11.83 -9.63 5.50
N PHE A 245 12.92 -9.05 5.03
CA PHE A 245 13.55 -7.89 5.66
C PHE A 245 12.55 -6.74 5.83
N VAL A 246 11.83 -6.36 4.77
CA VAL A 246 10.86 -5.25 4.84
C VAL A 246 9.69 -5.54 5.79
N CYS A 247 9.17 -6.77 5.81
CA CYS A 247 7.99 -7.10 6.62
C CYS A 247 8.35 -7.43 8.06
N ASP A 248 9.46 -8.14 8.27
CA ASP A 248 9.84 -8.76 9.53
C ASP A 248 10.75 -7.87 10.35
N THR A 249 11.21 -6.72 9.84
CA THR A 249 11.98 -5.75 10.62
C THR A 249 11.28 -4.41 10.76
N TRP A 250 11.77 -3.62 11.71
CA TRP A 250 11.60 -2.17 11.71
C TRP A 250 12.90 -1.51 12.12
N GLU A 251 13.03 -0.25 11.73
CA GLU A 251 14.17 0.56 12.09
C GLU A 251 13.94 1.27 13.43
N GLU A 252 14.90 1.17 14.33
CA GLU A 252 14.90 1.86 15.62
C GLU A 252 16.13 2.77 15.70
N ARG A 253 15.92 4.04 16.09
CA ARG A 253 17.02 4.95 16.39
C ARG A 253 17.59 4.62 17.76
N TYR A 254 18.90 4.46 17.86
CA TYR A 254 19.58 4.19 19.12
C TYR A 254 20.60 5.29 19.43
N MET A 255 20.83 5.52 20.73
CA MET A 255 21.91 6.37 21.21
C MET A 255 22.98 5.49 21.87
N PRO A 256 24.28 5.84 21.80
CA PRO A 256 25.36 5.05 22.41
C PRO A 256 25.18 4.79 23.92
N LYS A 257 24.44 5.65 24.64
CA LYS A 257 24.12 5.45 26.07
C LYS A 257 23.16 4.28 26.33
N ASP A 258 22.47 3.79 25.31
CA ASP A 258 21.51 2.67 25.42
C ASP A 258 22.24 1.31 25.48
N GLU A 259 23.48 1.23 24.99
CA GLU A 259 24.31 0.00 25.04
C GLU A 259 24.69 -0.39 26.48
N GLU A 260 24.99 0.59 27.34
CA GLU A 260 25.32 0.36 28.75
C GLU A 260 24.12 -0.17 29.56
N GLN A 261 22.89 0.09 29.11
CA GLN A 261 21.67 -0.40 29.78
C GLN A 261 21.26 -1.81 29.32
N SER A 262 21.48 -2.17 28.05
CA SER A 262 21.12 -3.50 27.53
C SER A 262 22.03 -4.63 28.04
N GLN A 263 23.25 -4.34 28.48
CA GLN A 263 24.16 -5.34 29.06
C GLN A 263 23.81 -5.74 30.51
N ARG A 264 22.79 -5.11 31.13
CA ARG A 264 22.26 -5.58 32.41
C ARG A 264 21.34 -6.77 32.17
N THR A 265 21.93 -7.96 32.07
CA THR A 265 21.20 -9.24 32.12
C THR A 265 20.64 -9.46 33.53
N SER A 266 19.56 -8.75 33.89
CA SER A 266 18.70 -9.23 34.96
C SER A 266 17.82 -10.34 34.41
N HIS A 267 17.66 -11.43 35.17
CA HIS A 267 16.64 -12.44 34.92
C HIS A 267 15.24 -11.85 35.14
N THR A 268 14.80 -10.97 34.25
CA THR A 268 13.47 -10.38 34.32
C THR A 268 12.48 -11.38 33.75
N ARG A 269 11.48 -11.80 34.54
CA ARG A 269 10.31 -12.52 34.02
C ARG A 269 9.55 -11.57 33.09
N GLY A 270 9.75 -11.73 31.79
CA GLY A 270 9.14 -10.90 30.74
C GLY A 270 9.29 -11.54 29.35
N GLN A 271 8.65 -10.94 28.36
CA GLN A 271 8.76 -11.36 26.97
C GLN A 271 10.23 -11.26 26.51
N PRO A 272 10.75 -12.24 25.74
CA PRO A 272 12.12 -12.19 25.23
C PRO A 272 12.36 -10.89 24.46
N ALA A 273 13.54 -10.30 24.64
CA ALA A 273 13.94 -9.14 23.86
C ALA A 273 13.98 -9.50 22.37
N HIS A 274 13.62 -8.55 21.52
CA HIS A 274 13.74 -8.68 20.08
C HIS A 274 15.23 -8.76 19.69
N MET A 275 15.51 -9.52 18.62
CA MET A 275 16.85 -9.53 18.03
C MET A 275 17.10 -8.19 17.35
N CYS A 276 18.20 -7.54 17.69
CA CYS A 276 18.64 -6.30 17.09
C CYS A 276 19.89 -6.56 16.24
N SER A 277 19.92 -6.02 15.03
CA SER A 277 21.03 -6.14 14.08
C SER A 277 21.50 -4.73 13.68
N PRO A 278 22.74 -4.34 13.99
CA PRO A 278 23.28 -3.07 13.54
C PRO A 278 23.55 -3.11 12.02
N TYR A 279 23.46 -1.97 11.34
CA TYR A 279 23.91 -1.90 9.95
C TYR A 279 25.43 -2.07 9.84
N GLN A 280 25.91 -2.43 8.65
CA GLN A 280 27.34 -2.43 8.36
C GLN A 280 27.95 -1.04 8.52
N GLU A 281 29.23 -0.97 8.90
CA GLU A 281 29.93 0.31 9.20
C GLU A 281 29.88 1.34 8.07
N GLN A 282 29.79 0.87 6.82
CA GLN A 282 29.73 1.73 5.63
C GLN A 282 28.34 2.36 5.43
N HIS A 283 27.32 1.87 6.12
CA HIS A 283 25.96 2.37 6.01
C HIS A 283 25.85 3.76 6.66
N PRO A 284 25.22 4.76 6.01
CA PRO A 284 25.08 6.10 6.57
C PRO A 284 24.41 6.16 7.95
N LYS A 285 23.56 5.18 8.25
CA LYS A 285 22.85 5.07 9.53
C LYS A 285 23.53 4.17 10.57
N ALA A 286 24.67 3.56 10.28
CA ALA A 286 25.31 2.55 11.16
C ALA A 286 25.49 3.01 12.61
N GLN A 287 25.78 4.29 12.83
CA GLN A 287 26.01 4.86 14.16
C GLN A 287 24.73 5.37 14.86
N THR A 288 23.59 5.33 14.19
CA THR A 288 22.37 6.01 14.66
C THR A 288 21.14 5.13 14.69
N HIS A 289 21.10 4.08 13.86
CA HIS A 289 19.95 3.20 13.73
C HIS A 289 20.39 1.75 13.71
N ARG A 290 19.46 0.88 14.12
CA ARG A 290 19.59 -0.57 14.06
C ARG A 290 18.28 -1.18 13.55
N GLN A 291 18.38 -2.35 12.96
CA GLN A 291 17.25 -3.16 12.54
C GLN A 291 16.78 -4.04 13.69
N VAL A 292 15.49 -4.06 13.96
CA VAL A 292 14.90 -4.90 15.02
C VAL A 292 13.95 -5.90 14.39
N LEU A 293 14.16 -7.18 14.71
CA LEU A 293 13.36 -8.29 14.17
C LEU A 293 12.04 -8.42 14.94
N ARG A 294 10.93 -8.53 14.22
CA ARG A 294 9.58 -8.74 14.75
C ARG A 294 9.45 -10.11 15.39
N ALA A 295 8.56 -10.15 16.38
CA ALA A 295 8.23 -11.42 17.03
C ALA A 295 7.52 -12.32 16.02
N LYS A 296 7.77 -13.63 16.12
CA LYS A 296 7.12 -14.63 15.27
C LYS A 296 5.59 -14.48 15.37
N GLY A 297 4.91 -14.54 14.22
CA GLY A 297 3.46 -14.39 14.14
C GLY A 297 2.97 -12.94 14.11
N HIS A 298 3.84 -11.96 13.86
CA HIS A 298 3.40 -10.60 13.56
C HIS A 298 2.51 -10.59 12.30
N ASN A 299 1.62 -9.60 12.24
CA ASN A 299 0.62 -9.40 11.20
C ASN A 299 1.04 -8.27 10.23
N THR A 300 2.32 -8.18 9.88
CA THR A 300 2.83 -7.16 8.95
C THR A 300 2.83 -7.70 7.53
N LEU A 301 2.25 -6.94 6.59
CA LEU A 301 2.20 -7.27 5.16
C LEU A 301 2.91 -6.20 4.33
N PRO A 302 3.41 -6.54 3.13
CA PRO A 302 3.99 -5.54 2.25
C PRO A 302 2.89 -4.65 1.65
N GLN A 303 3.14 -3.34 1.61
CA GLN A 303 2.41 -2.39 0.79
C GLN A 303 3.29 -2.00 -0.40
N VAL A 304 2.97 -2.51 -1.58
CA VAL A 304 3.70 -2.21 -2.81
C VAL A 304 3.47 -0.76 -3.20
N VAL A 305 4.54 0.02 -3.34
CA VAL A 305 4.52 1.40 -3.82
C VAL A 305 5.43 1.50 -5.05
N GLY A 306 4.88 2.05 -6.13
CA GLY A 306 5.50 2.09 -7.46
C GLY A 306 4.82 1.12 -8.44
N PRO A 307 5.45 0.83 -9.59
CA PRO A 307 4.90 -0.11 -10.56
C PRO A 307 4.73 -1.51 -9.94
N TRP A 308 3.62 -2.19 -10.27
CA TRP A 308 3.35 -3.54 -9.77
C TRP A 308 4.39 -4.54 -10.28
N LEU A 309 4.54 -5.66 -9.56
CA LEU A 309 5.46 -6.76 -9.87
C LEU A 309 5.16 -7.38 -11.23
N PRO A 310 6.15 -7.75 -12.06
CA PRO A 310 5.87 -8.26 -13.41
C PRO A 310 4.95 -9.48 -13.47
N CYS A 311 4.24 -9.63 -14.58
CA CYS A 311 3.37 -10.77 -14.86
C CYS A 311 4.18 -12.00 -15.27
N HIS A 312 3.87 -13.16 -14.69
CA HIS A 312 4.45 -14.46 -15.02
C HIS A 312 4.13 -14.88 -16.46
N ASP A 313 2.93 -14.60 -16.95
CA ASP A 313 2.46 -15.11 -18.25
C ASP A 313 2.93 -14.24 -19.43
N ASP A 314 3.58 -13.11 -19.16
CA ASP A 314 4.13 -12.24 -20.19
C ASP A 314 5.52 -12.70 -20.63
N SER A 315 5.55 -13.45 -21.73
CA SER A 315 6.81 -13.97 -22.32
C SER A 315 7.83 -12.88 -22.66
N SER A 316 7.40 -11.64 -22.95
CA SER A 316 8.30 -10.54 -23.32
C SER A 316 9.08 -9.98 -22.12
N THR A 317 8.61 -10.24 -20.91
CA THR A 317 9.23 -9.78 -19.66
C THR A 317 9.50 -10.91 -18.66
N TYR A 318 9.42 -12.17 -19.10
CA TYR A 318 9.54 -13.34 -18.23
C TYR A 318 10.88 -13.43 -17.49
N ASP A 319 11.99 -13.12 -18.15
CA ASP A 319 13.30 -13.12 -17.49
C ASP A 319 13.40 -12.01 -16.44
N PHE A 320 12.74 -10.86 -16.69
CA PHE A 320 12.65 -9.77 -15.72
C PHE A 320 11.75 -10.16 -14.53
N TYR A 321 10.62 -10.84 -14.78
CA TYR A 321 9.79 -11.46 -13.74
C TYR A 321 10.62 -12.38 -12.84
N CYS A 322 11.36 -13.32 -13.44
CA CYS A 322 12.23 -14.25 -12.73
C CYS A 322 13.25 -13.51 -11.84
N ALA A 323 13.90 -12.48 -12.39
CA ALA A 323 14.85 -11.67 -11.65
C ALA A 323 14.22 -10.92 -10.47
N CYS A 324 13.04 -10.32 -10.67
CA CYS A 324 12.30 -9.64 -9.61
C CYS A 324 11.88 -10.60 -8.49
N MET A 325 11.36 -11.78 -8.82
CA MET A 325 10.94 -12.77 -7.83
C MET A 325 12.13 -13.31 -7.03
N LEU A 326 13.25 -13.60 -7.69
CA LEU A 326 14.48 -13.98 -7.01
C LEU A 326 14.95 -12.86 -6.08
N ALA A 327 15.00 -11.61 -6.54
CA ALA A 327 15.46 -10.50 -5.72
C ALA A 327 14.54 -10.18 -4.53
N LEU A 328 13.25 -10.51 -4.62
CA LEU A 328 12.29 -10.33 -3.52
C LEU A 328 12.33 -11.46 -2.50
N LEU A 329 12.52 -12.70 -2.96
CA LEU A 329 12.21 -13.90 -2.17
C LEU A 329 13.44 -14.74 -1.82
N LYS A 330 14.56 -14.54 -2.52
CA LYS A 330 15.84 -15.17 -2.21
C LYS A 330 16.70 -14.17 -1.40
N PRO A 331 17.47 -14.62 -0.40
CA PRO A 331 18.49 -13.78 0.23
C PRO A 331 19.62 -13.46 -0.74
N TRP A 332 20.03 -12.19 -0.83
CA TRP A 332 21.14 -11.76 -1.69
C TRP A 332 21.78 -10.46 -1.22
N ARG A 333 23.07 -10.30 -1.53
CA ARG A 333 23.81 -9.04 -1.38
C ARG A 333 24.54 -8.66 -2.67
N LEU A 334 24.93 -9.65 -3.45
CA LEU A 334 25.63 -9.49 -4.72
C LEU A 334 24.79 -10.03 -5.87
N ALA A 335 25.03 -9.52 -7.07
CA ALA A 335 24.37 -10.01 -8.29
C ALA A 335 24.57 -11.53 -8.51
N ALA A 336 25.73 -12.06 -8.09
CA ALA A 336 26.06 -13.48 -8.19
C ALA A 336 25.20 -14.37 -7.28
N ASP A 337 24.61 -13.83 -6.21
CA ASP A 337 23.75 -14.59 -5.30
C ASP A 337 22.40 -14.88 -5.97
N LEU A 338 21.93 -14.02 -6.87
CA LEU A 338 20.67 -14.20 -7.59
C LEU A 338 20.77 -15.33 -8.60
N LYS A 339 21.82 -15.31 -9.43
CA LYS A 339 22.00 -16.21 -10.57
C LYS A 339 23.50 -16.49 -10.83
N GLY A 340 23.84 -17.72 -11.20
CA GLY A 340 25.18 -18.06 -11.70
C GLY A 340 25.52 -17.31 -13.00
N LYS A 341 26.82 -17.11 -13.28
CA LYS A 341 27.27 -16.30 -14.43
C LYS A 341 26.69 -16.74 -15.78
N ASP A 342 26.60 -18.05 -16.00
CA ASP A 342 26.16 -18.63 -17.28
C ASP A 342 24.72 -19.20 -17.22
N ASP A 343 24.04 -19.05 -16.08
CA ASP A 343 22.68 -19.55 -15.92
C ASP A 343 21.67 -18.67 -16.67
N ARG A 344 20.55 -19.25 -17.10
CA ARG A 344 19.39 -18.47 -17.55
C ARG A 344 18.51 -18.08 -16.36
N TRP A 345 17.82 -16.94 -16.44
CA TRP A 345 16.96 -16.45 -15.36
C TRP A 345 15.85 -17.45 -15.03
N ARG A 346 15.18 -17.98 -16.05
CA ARG A 346 14.23 -19.09 -15.91
C ARG A 346 14.79 -20.26 -15.10
N ALA A 347 15.96 -20.78 -15.47
CA ALA A 347 16.55 -21.94 -14.81
C ALA A 347 16.96 -21.68 -13.35
N ALA A 348 17.37 -20.44 -13.03
CA ALA A 348 17.63 -20.05 -11.64
C ALA A 348 16.34 -19.91 -10.82
N PHE A 349 15.29 -19.36 -11.43
CA PHE A 349 13.98 -19.24 -10.79
C PHE A 349 13.32 -20.60 -10.56
N GLU A 350 13.32 -21.50 -11.55
CA GLU A 350 12.78 -22.86 -11.41
C GLU A 350 13.45 -23.63 -10.27
N ARG A 351 14.79 -23.62 -10.19
CA ARG A 351 15.53 -24.24 -9.06
C ARG A 351 15.16 -23.64 -7.71
N PHE A 352 14.98 -22.32 -7.66
CA PHE A 352 14.52 -21.66 -6.43
C PHE A 352 13.09 -22.06 -6.08
N ASN A 353 12.20 -22.11 -7.06
CA ASN A 353 10.80 -22.46 -6.87
C ASN A 353 10.64 -23.92 -6.38
N ASP A 354 11.42 -24.85 -6.95
CA ASP A 354 11.43 -26.26 -6.56
C ASP A 354 11.91 -26.49 -5.12
N SER A 355 12.79 -25.62 -4.62
CA SER A 355 13.31 -25.65 -3.24
C SER A 355 12.58 -24.67 -2.31
N SER A 356 11.51 -24.03 -2.79
CA SER A 356 10.86 -22.94 -2.06
C SER A 356 9.96 -23.44 -0.93
N THR A 357 9.77 -22.60 0.08
CA THR A 357 8.86 -22.91 1.18
C THR A 357 7.39 -22.70 0.75
N PRO A 358 6.41 -23.32 1.44
CA PRO A 358 5.00 -23.06 1.17
C PRO A 358 4.60 -21.58 1.30
N TRP A 359 5.35 -20.79 2.08
CA TRP A 359 5.14 -19.35 2.18
C TRP A 359 5.54 -18.64 0.88
N VAL A 360 6.72 -18.95 0.34
CA VAL A 360 7.20 -18.39 -0.94
C VAL A 360 6.22 -18.71 -2.07
N ALA A 361 5.77 -19.97 -2.17
CA ALA A 361 4.79 -20.38 -3.18
C ALA A 361 3.47 -19.58 -3.09
N ARG A 362 2.99 -19.30 -1.87
CA ARG A 362 1.79 -18.45 -1.68
C ARG A 362 2.04 -17.01 -2.08
N VAL A 363 3.23 -16.45 -1.81
CA VAL A 363 3.57 -15.08 -2.23
C VAL A 363 3.63 -14.98 -3.75
N LEU A 364 4.25 -15.95 -4.42
CA LEU A 364 4.29 -16.03 -5.89
C LEU A 364 2.87 -16.06 -6.46
N ALA A 365 2.01 -16.97 -5.99
CA ALA A 365 0.62 -17.04 -6.43
C ALA A 365 -0.15 -15.72 -6.17
N SER A 366 -0.01 -15.15 -4.96
CA SER A 366 -0.68 -13.90 -4.58
C SER A 366 -0.23 -12.70 -5.42
N SER A 367 1.03 -12.68 -5.86
CA SER A 367 1.54 -11.60 -6.72
C SER A 367 0.90 -11.58 -8.09
N GLN A 368 0.54 -12.76 -8.61
CA GLN A 368 -0.04 -12.95 -9.93
C GLN A 368 -1.54 -12.72 -9.96
N TYR A 369 -2.21 -12.93 -8.83
CA TYR A 369 -3.64 -12.62 -8.67
C TYR A 369 -4.01 -11.17 -9.07
N TYR A 370 -3.08 -10.22 -9.07
CA TYR A 370 -3.30 -8.86 -9.58
C TYR A 370 -3.61 -8.81 -11.09
N TYR A 371 -3.12 -9.78 -11.85
CA TYR A 371 -3.29 -9.87 -13.30
C TYR A 371 -4.50 -10.71 -13.72
N ASP A 372 -5.03 -11.50 -12.80
CA ASP A 372 -6.27 -12.28 -12.93
C ASP A 372 -7.50 -11.43 -12.51
#